data_AF-A0A9J6GLS3-F1
#
_entry.id   AF-A0A9J6GLS3-F1
#
_cell.length_a   1.000
_cell.length_b   1.000
_cell.length_c   1.000
_cell.angle_alpha   90.00
_cell.angle_beta   90.00
_cell.angle_gamma   90.00
#
_symmetry.space_group_name_H-M   'P 1'
#
loop_
_entity.id
_entity.type
_entity.pdbx_description
1 polymer ?
#
loop_
_entity_poly.entity_id
_entity_poly.type
_entity_poly.pdbx_seq_one_letter_code
_entity_poly.pdbx_strand_id
1 'polypeptide(L)'
;MREDCNKQSNGTKFIPLFLVEPSLVLPDVLHMKLRIVNRLIDGLLAECEDRDNREKVRNPTATAIHLQSIICAIRNCEMKFDVWVDDRKGRKFTSLVGEDRERLLRRLPLQLQGKLQPQTEAKTLRLWILLEKILLHFNSDVTGSSVQKEALEFLELFVQLGRDGSKGYGKERVTPYIHILAHHASQKHESFGCLGWFCSQGIEKKNDVLKHIHHSKTNKWNSTADALIIAKRLETPEHVREARLYRKLDTEYWAEGLIEQSRAKRSRCAEKKDVVEKTPRRVEEMDAAELRTELQLIGVTTTVKSPGKLRQMLMNERKAQEMAQQTDGQLRGNL
;
A
#
# COMPACT_ATOMS: atom_id res chain seq x y z
N MET A 1 27.61 -17.69 -20.60
CA MET A 1 28.44 -18.40 -19.61
C MET A 1 27.65 -18.49 -18.33
N ARG A 2 27.21 -19.69 -17.98
CA ARG A 2 26.70 -20.03 -16.65
C ARG A 2 27.94 -20.36 -15.83
N GLU A 3 28.30 -19.48 -14.90
CA GLU A 3 29.34 -19.78 -13.91
C GLU A 3 28.69 -19.97 -12.56
N ASP A 4 29.06 -21.09 -11.97
CA ASP A 4 28.65 -21.64 -10.70
C ASP A 4 28.82 -20.65 -9.55
N CYS A 5 27.71 -20.20 -8.96
CA CYS A 5 27.69 -19.64 -7.61
C CYS A 5 27.30 -20.72 -6.62
N ASN A 6 28.14 -21.76 -6.52
CA ASN A 6 28.03 -22.76 -5.47
C ASN A 6 29.01 -22.44 -4.35
N LYS A 7 28.49 -21.71 -3.35
CA LYS A 7 28.88 -21.68 -1.93
C LYS A 7 27.88 -20.75 -1.22
N GLN A 8 26.69 -21.27 -0.92
CA GLN A 8 25.73 -20.63 -0.02
C GLN A 8 26.32 -20.62 1.39
N SER A 9 27.17 -19.65 1.70
CA SER A 9 27.79 -19.50 3.02
C SER A 9 27.00 -18.61 3.98
N ASN A 10 25.83 -18.11 3.60
CA ASN A 10 24.93 -17.37 4.49
C ASN A 10 23.49 -17.69 4.12
N GLY A 11 22.60 -17.83 5.10
CA GLY A 11 21.20 -18.24 4.97
C GLY A 11 20.28 -17.30 4.17
N THR A 12 20.78 -16.63 3.13
CA THR A 12 20.04 -15.78 2.20
C THR A 12 20.02 -16.40 0.80
N LYS A 13 18.85 -16.35 0.15
CA LYS A 13 18.66 -16.91 -1.19
C LYS A 13 19.48 -16.19 -2.28
N PHE A 14 19.80 -14.92 -2.05
CA PHE A 14 20.53 -14.06 -2.97
C PHE A 14 21.60 -13.27 -2.22
N ILE A 15 22.65 -12.88 -2.94
CA ILE A 15 23.69 -11.98 -2.45
C ILE A 15 23.11 -10.56 -2.45
N PRO A 16 23.15 -9.82 -1.33
CA PRO A 16 22.61 -8.48 -1.27
C PRO A 16 23.52 -7.48 -2.01
N LEU A 17 22.92 -6.43 -2.59
CA LEU A 17 23.66 -5.31 -3.20
C LEU A 17 24.49 -4.52 -2.18
N PHE A 18 24.00 -4.44 -0.93
CA PHE A 18 24.69 -3.78 0.17
C PHE A 18 24.86 -4.78 1.32
N LEU A 19 26.08 -4.90 1.83
CA LEU A 19 26.37 -5.65 3.04
C LEU A 19 26.06 -4.74 4.23
N VAL A 20 24.88 -4.92 4.81
CA VAL A 20 24.48 -4.24 6.06
C VAL A 20 24.74 -5.20 7.21
N GLU A 21 25.47 -4.75 8.22
CA GLU A 21 25.73 -5.54 9.42
C GLU A 21 24.40 -5.82 10.17
N PRO A 22 24.01 -7.09 10.41
CA PRO A 22 22.73 -7.40 11.05
C PRO A 22 22.59 -6.81 12.47
N SER A 23 23.71 -6.54 13.15
CA SER A 23 23.74 -5.86 14.45
C SER A 23 23.18 -4.43 14.36
N LEU A 24 23.32 -3.75 13.22
CA LEU A 24 22.88 -2.38 12.98
C LEU A 24 21.45 -2.29 12.41
N VAL A 25 20.85 -3.42 12.04
CA VAL A 25 19.46 -3.44 11.56
C VAL A 25 18.51 -3.37 12.76
N LEU A 26 17.71 -2.32 12.80
CA LEU A 26 16.73 -2.08 13.86
C LEU A 26 15.29 -2.36 13.38
N PRO A 27 14.47 -2.98 14.24
CA PRO A 27 13.07 -3.21 13.92
C PRO A 27 12.28 -1.91 13.99
N ASP A 28 11.48 -1.65 12.97
CA ASP A 28 10.55 -0.53 12.96
C ASP A 28 9.29 -0.84 13.77
N VAL A 29 9.19 -0.22 14.96
CA VAL A 29 8.09 -0.43 15.91
C VAL A 29 6.73 -0.04 15.33
N LEU A 30 6.66 1.01 14.51
CA LEU A 30 5.40 1.44 13.89
C LEU A 30 4.88 0.35 12.97
N HIS A 31 5.67 -0.07 11.98
CA HIS A 31 5.24 -1.07 11.02
C HIS A 31 5.04 -2.44 11.65
N MET A 32 5.85 -2.80 12.66
CA MET A 32 5.62 -4.01 13.46
C MET A 32 4.23 -3.99 14.10
N LYS A 33 3.86 -2.90 14.79
CA LYS A 33 2.50 -2.69 15.34
C LYS A 33 1.44 -2.87 14.26
N LEU A 34 1.57 -2.19 13.11
CA LEU A 34 0.55 -2.25 12.05
C LEU A 34 0.33 -3.69 11.55
N ARG A 35 1.42 -4.43 11.36
CA ARG A 35 1.42 -5.77 10.76
C ARG A 35 0.94 -6.84 11.73
N ILE A 36 1.33 -6.76 12.99
CA ILE A 36 0.90 -7.70 14.03
C ILE A 36 -0.57 -7.47 14.37
N VAL A 37 -1.01 -6.22 14.57
CA VAL A 37 -2.43 -5.92 14.85
C VAL A 37 -3.34 -6.41 13.72
N ASN A 38 -2.96 -6.18 12.45
CA ASN A 38 -3.73 -6.71 11.32
C ASN A 38 -3.82 -8.25 11.36
N ARG A 39 -2.75 -8.94 11.78
CA ARG A 39 -2.76 -10.40 11.93
C ARG A 39 -3.69 -10.85 13.06
N LEU A 40 -3.75 -10.11 14.16
CA LEU A 40 -4.66 -10.42 15.27
C LEU A 40 -6.13 -10.20 14.89
N ILE A 41 -6.43 -9.11 14.18
CA ILE A 41 -7.78 -8.87 13.64
C ILE A 41 -8.18 -10.01 12.71
N ASP A 42 -7.30 -10.37 11.76
CA ASP A 42 -7.55 -11.48 10.86
C ASP A 42 -7.76 -12.81 11.61
N GLY A 43 -7.08 -12.97 12.75
CA GLY A 43 -7.24 -14.11 13.63
C GLY A 43 -8.62 -14.18 14.29
N LEU A 44 -9.08 -13.06 14.86
CA LEU A 44 -10.42 -12.93 15.45
C LEU A 44 -11.52 -13.21 14.42
N LEU A 45 -11.41 -12.60 13.23
CA LEU A 45 -12.38 -12.79 12.15
C LEU A 45 -12.42 -14.26 11.70
N ALA A 46 -11.25 -14.90 11.53
CA ALA A 46 -11.18 -16.31 11.15
C ALA A 46 -11.80 -17.25 12.19
N GLU A 47 -11.59 -16.99 13.48
CA GLU A 47 -12.17 -17.77 14.57
C GLU A 47 -13.70 -17.67 14.59
N CYS A 48 -14.24 -16.46 14.47
CA CYS A 48 -15.69 -16.24 14.47
C CYS A 48 -16.37 -16.77 13.21
N GLU A 49 -15.75 -16.61 12.04
CA GLU A 49 -16.25 -17.21 10.81
C GLU A 49 -16.25 -18.73 10.86
N ASP A 50 -15.21 -19.35 11.43
CA ASP A 50 -15.20 -20.80 11.62
C ASP A 50 -16.35 -21.27 12.50
N ARG A 51 -16.64 -20.52 13.57
CA ARG A 51 -17.76 -20.80 14.47
C ARG A 51 -19.11 -20.67 13.76
N ASP A 52 -19.34 -19.56 13.07
CA ASP A 52 -20.55 -19.34 12.27
C ASP A 52 -20.74 -20.43 11.21
N ASN A 53 -19.65 -20.86 10.55
CA ASN A 53 -19.69 -21.91 9.54
C ASN A 53 -20.03 -23.28 10.15
N ARG A 54 -19.47 -23.63 11.31
CA ARG A 54 -19.82 -24.87 12.02
C ARG A 54 -21.29 -24.88 12.45
N GLU A 55 -21.81 -23.74 12.87
CA GLU A 55 -23.23 -23.59 13.22
C GLU A 55 -24.13 -23.72 11.98
N LYS A 56 -23.76 -23.10 10.85
CA LYS A 56 -24.49 -23.26 9.57
C LYS A 56 -24.53 -24.68 9.04
N VAL A 57 -23.44 -25.44 9.20
CA VAL A 57 -23.41 -26.87 8.84
C VAL A 57 -24.42 -27.67 9.65
N ARG A 58 -24.65 -27.31 10.93
CA ARG A 58 -25.63 -27.95 11.81
C ARG A 58 -27.06 -27.44 11.58
N ASN A 59 -27.20 -26.15 11.29
CA ASN A 59 -28.47 -25.50 11.00
C ASN A 59 -28.29 -24.49 9.85
N PRO A 60 -28.72 -24.81 8.62
CA PRO A 60 -28.56 -23.93 7.46
C PRO A 60 -29.22 -22.55 7.59
N THR A 61 -30.18 -22.39 8.50
CA THR A 61 -30.85 -21.10 8.78
C THR A 61 -30.10 -20.23 9.79
N ALA A 62 -29.01 -20.72 10.37
CA ALA A 62 -28.20 -19.98 11.33
C ALA A 62 -27.57 -18.72 10.69
N THR A 63 -27.72 -17.60 11.39
CA THR A 63 -27.14 -16.31 10.99
C THR A 63 -25.70 -16.18 11.49
N ALA A 64 -24.91 -15.30 10.87
CA ALA A 64 -23.51 -15.07 11.23
C ALA A 64 -23.37 -14.17 12.47
N ILE A 65 -23.87 -14.63 13.61
CA ILE A 65 -23.97 -13.84 14.86
C ILE A 65 -22.59 -13.55 15.42
N HIS A 66 -21.65 -14.51 15.35
CA HIS A 66 -20.34 -14.36 15.99
C HIS A 66 -19.47 -13.35 15.24
N LEU A 67 -19.43 -13.43 13.91
CA LEU A 67 -18.72 -12.44 13.10
C LEU A 67 -19.28 -11.03 13.32
N GLN A 68 -20.61 -10.87 13.32
CA GLN A 68 -21.22 -9.57 13.57
C GLN A 68 -20.94 -9.05 14.98
N SER A 69 -20.90 -9.93 15.99
CA SER A 69 -20.58 -9.56 17.38
C SER A 69 -19.18 -8.94 17.51
N ILE A 70 -18.18 -9.48 16.78
CA ILE A 70 -16.81 -8.93 16.74
C ILE A 70 -16.73 -7.65 15.93
N ILE A 71 -17.41 -7.56 14.79
CA ILE A 71 -17.47 -6.32 14.02
C ILE A 71 -18.06 -5.19 14.88
N CYS A 72 -19.13 -5.46 15.61
CA CYS A 72 -19.71 -4.53 16.57
C CYS A 72 -18.73 -4.18 17.71
N ALA A 73 -18.00 -5.15 18.26
CA ALA A 73 -17.00 -4.92 19.30
C ALA A 73 -15.87 -3.97 18.83
N ILE A 74 -15.41 -4.15 17.58
CA ILE A 74 -14.40 -3.27 16.97
C ILE A 74 -14.98 -1.87 16.72
N ARG A 75 -16.21 -1.77 16.21
CA ARG A 75 -16.89 -0.48 16.00
C ARG A 75 -17.10 0.29 17.32
N ASN A 76 -17.38 -0.43 18.41
CA ASN A 76 -17.51 0.14 19.75
C ASN A 76 -16.19 0.72 20.29
N CYS A 77 -15.05 0.48 19.63
CA CYS A 77 -13.79 1.17 19.90
C CYS A 77 -13.69 2.55 19.19
N GLU A 78 -14.83 3.14 18.79
CA GLU A 78 -14.95 4.45 18.12
C GLU A 78 -14.30 4.52 16.74
N MET A 79 -14.43 3.46 15.94
CA MET A 79 -13.86 3.45 14.59
C MET A 79 -14.80 2.83 13.57
N LYS A 80 -14.68 3.28 12.32
CA LYS A 80 -15.38 2.66 11.19
C LYS A 80 -14.68 1.36 10.83
N PHE A 81 -15.41 0.26 10.86
CA PHE A 81 -14.88 -1.05 10.56
C PHE A 81 -15.89 -1.91 9.83
N ASP A 82 -15.48 -2.47 8.70
CA ASP A 82 -16.27 -3.31 7.82
C ASP A 82 -15.41 -4.46 7.30
N VAL A 83 -16.05 -5.58 6.97
CA VAL A 83 -15.43 -6.78 6.43
C VAL A 83 -16.15 -7.15 5.14
N TRP A 84 -15.39 -7.45 4.09
CA TRP A 84 -15.91 -7.84 2.78
C TRP A 84 -15.01 -8.90 2.14
N VAL A 85 -15.51 -9.58 1.12
CA VAL A 85 -14.75 -10.56 0.34
C VAL A 85 -14.34 -9.93 -0.99
N ASP A 86 -13.07 -10.04 -1.33
CA ASP A 86 -12.52 -9.69 -2.65
C ASP A 86 -12.28 -10.99 -3.43
N ASP A 87 -12.84 -11.08 -4.64
CA ASP A 87 -12.78 -12.30 -5.46
C ASP A 87 -11.35 -12.80 -5.73
N ARG A 88 -10.36 -11.92 -5.73
CA ARG A 88 -8.96 -12.25 -6.03
C ARG A 88 -8.12 -12.46 -4.78
N LYS A 89 -8.42 -11.72 -3.71
CA LYS A 89 -7.56 -11.62 -2.52
C LYS A 89 -8.21 -12.18 -1.25
N GLY A 90 -9.40 -12.77 -1.37
CA GLY A 90 -10.17 -13.30 -0.26
C GLY A 90 -10.69 -12.20 0.66
N ARG A 91 -10.88 -12.55 1.93
CA ARG A 91 -11.39 -11.64 2.97
C ARG A 91 -10.51 -10.39 3.11
N LYS A 92 -11.17 -9.24 3.19
CA LYS A 92 -10.61 -7.91 3.46
C LYS A 92 -11.42 -7.23 4.55
N PHE A 93 -10.79 -6.30 5.22
CA PHE A 93 -11.41 -5.47 6.22
C PHE A 93 -10.87 -4.03 6.13
N THR A 94 -11.57 -3.09 6.74
CA THR A 94 -11.22 -1.66 6.71
C THR A 94 -9.77 -1.45 7.10
N SER A 95 -9.01 -0.76 6.24
CA SER A 95 -7.63 -0.40 6.56
C SER A 95 -7.64 0.64 7.67
N LEU A 96 -7.29 0.21 8.88
CA LEU A 96 -7.13 1.09 10.02
C LEU A 96 -5.90 2.00 9.83
N VAL A 97 -5.90 3.20 10.41
CA VAL A 97 -4.70 4.06 10.50
C VAL A 97 -3.91 3.78 11.78
N GLY A 98 -2.80 4.50 12.00
CA GLY A 98 -1.97 4.31 13.19
C GLY A 98 -2.72 4.57 14.50
N GLU A 99 -3.50 5.65 14.54
CA GLU A 99 -4.29 6.05 15.71
C GLU A 99 -5.42 5.06 16.02
N ASP A 100 -6.14 4.59 15.00
CA ASP A 100 -7.19 3.58 15.19
C ASP A 100 -6.62 2.32 15.85
N ARG A 101 -5.41 1.90 15.47
CA ARG A 101 -4.77 0.72 16.07
C ARG A 101 -4.36 0.93 17.52
N GLU A 102 -3.99 2.15 17.90
CA GLU A 102 -3.69 2.48 19.30
C GLU A 102 -4.97 2.46 20.15
N ARG A 103 -6.07 3.02 19.63
CA ARG A 103 -7.38 2.92 20.27
C ARG A 103 -7.83 1.46 20.37
N LEU A 104 -7.62 0.67 19.34
CA LEU A 104 -7.97 -0.75 19.30
C LEU A 104 -7.20 -1.55 20.37
N LEU A 105 -5.88 -1.38 20.46
CA LEU A 105 -5.05 -2.10 21.44
C LEU A 105 -5.54 -1.85 22.88
N ARG A 106 -5.88 -0.59 23.22
CA ARG A 106 -6.34 -0.19 24.55
C ARG A 106 -7.72 -0.72 24.92
N ARG A 107 -8.66 -0.69 23.95
CA ARG A 107 -10.10 -0.83 24.23
C ARG A 107 -10.67 -2.17 23.85
N LEU A 108 -10.12 -2.83 22.83
CA LEU A 108 -10.68 -4.06 22.28
C LEU A 108 -10.72 -5.22 23.29
N PRO A 109 -9.69 -5.47 24.14
CA PRO A 109 -9.74 -6.59 25.08
C PRO A 109 -10.98 -6.60 25.97
N LEU A 110 -11.41 -5.43 26.46
CA LEU A 110 -12.64 -5.30 27.25
C LEU A 110 -13.89 -5.61 26.43
N GLN A 111 -13.91 -5.18 25.16
CA GLN A 111 -15.03 -5.42 24.25
C GLN A 111 -15.16 -6.87 23.80
N LEU A 112 -14.09 -7.68 23.90
CA LEU A 112 -14.06 -9.08 23.47
C LEU A 112 -14.59 -10.07 24.53
N GLN A 113 -14.71 -9.65 25.79
CA GLN A 113 -15.16 -10.53 26.88
C GLN A 113 -16.54 -11.11 26.59
N GLY A 114 -16.68 -12.43 26.72
CA GLY A 114 -17.92 -13.16 26.45
C GLY A 114 -18.30 -13.27 24.96
N LYS A 115 -17.45 -12.81 24.03
CA LYS A 115 -17.72 -12.89 22.57
C LYS A 115 -16.90 -13.96 21.86
N LEU A 116 -15.87 -14.50 22.50
CA LEU A 116 -14.98 -15.50 21.91
C LEU A 116 -15.40 -16.92 22.32
N GLN A 117 -14.68 -17.93 21.86
CA GLN A 117 -14.92 -19.29 22.36
C GLN A 117 -14.41 -19.40 23.80
N PRO A 118 -15.16 -20.02 24.74
CA PRO A 118 -14.75 -20.08 26.15
C PRO A 118 -13.36 -20.68 26.37
N GLN A 119 -12.93 -21.60 25.50
CA GLN A 119 -11.64 -22.28 25.58
C GLN A 119 -10.46 -21.38 25.17
N THR A 120 -10.69 -20.40 24.29
CA THR A 120 -9.65 -19.57 23.65
C THR A 120 -9.67 -18.13 24.17
N GLU A 121 -10.79 -17.69 24.74
CA GLU A 121 -11.03 -16.31 25.17
C GLU A 121 -9.91 -15.76 26.06
N ALA A 122 -9.60 -16.43 27.16
CA ALA A 122 -8.59 -15.96 28.11
C ALA A 122 -7.22 -15.77 27.47
N LYS A 123 -6.82 -16.70 26.59
CA LYS A 123 -5.54 -16.64 25.85
C LYS A 123 -5.54 -15.51 24.83
N THR A 124 -6.64 -15.35 24.09
CA THR A 124 -6.79 -14.25 23.12
C THR A 124 -6.74 -12.90 23.82
N LEU A 125 -7.46 -12.71 24.92
CA LEU A 125 -7.41 -11.47 25.71
C LEU A 125 -5.99 -11.17 26.21
N ARG A 126 -5.33 -12.16 26.80
CA ARG A 126 -3.95 -12.06 27.28
C ARG A 126 -3.00 -11.66 26.15
N LEU A 127 -3.18 -12.23 24.97
CA LEU A 127 -2.36 -11.96 23.79
C LEU A 127 -2.45 -10.49 23.34
N TRP A 128 -3.64 -9.90 23.33
CA TRP A 128 -3.81 -8.47 23.02
C TRP A 128 -3.16 -7.56 24.07
N ILE A 129 -3.35 -7.88 25.36
CA ILE A 129 -2.77 -7.13 26.48
C ILE A 129 -1.24 -7.18 26.45
N LEU A 130 -0.65 -8.34 26.19
CA LEU A 130 0.80 -8.49 26.05
C LEU A 130 1.34 -7.65 24.90
N LEU A 131 0.68 -7.68 23.74
CA LEU A 131 1.13 -6.90 22.59
C LEU A 131 1.14 -5.39 22.90
N GLU A 132 0.09 -4.88 23.54
CA GLU A 132 0.04 -3.49 23.96
C GLU A 132 1.19 -3.16 24.92
N LYS A 133 1.38 -3.97 25.97
CA LYS A 133 2.45 -3.79 26.95
C LYS A 133 3.83 -3.74 26.28
N ILE A 134 4.13 -4.71 25.41
CA ILE A 134 5.43 -4.80 24.71
C ILE A 134 5.65 -3.58 23.80
N LEU A 135 4.62 -3.17 23.04
CA LEU A 135 4.74 -2.03 22.14
C LEU A 135 4.88 -0.70 22.91
N LEU A 136 4.19 -0.53 24.03
CA LEU A 136 4.34 0.64 24.89
C LEU A 136 5.77 0.70 25.45
N HIS A 137 6.29 -0.44 25.90
CA HIS A 137 7.67 -0.58 26.36
C HIS A 137 8.66 -0.11 25.30
N PHE A 138 8.58 -0.64 24.09
CA PHE A 138 9.50 -0.28 23.01
C PHE A 138 9.44 1.20 22.60
N ASN A 139 8.30 1.86 22.79
CA ASN A 139 8.13 3.27 22.43
C ASN A 139 8.54 4.25 23.54
N SER A 140 8.53 3.83 24.80
CA SER A 140 8.60 4.75 25.93
C SER A 140 9.68 4.41 26.95
N ASP A 141 10.09 3.15 27.06
CA ASP A 141 11.20 2.81 27.95
C ASP A 141 12.51 3.31 27.35
N VAL A 142 13.25 4.03 28.19
CA VAL A 142 14.59 4.56 27.90
C VAL A 142 15.63 3.96 28.83
N THR A 143 15.21 3.14 29.80
CA THR A 143 16.10 2.49 30.78
C THR A 143 16.84 1.30 30.17
N GLY A 144 16.40 0.83 29.00
CA GLY A 144 16.97 -0.35 28.33
C GLY A 144 16.58 -1.64 29.03
N SER A 145 15.45 -1.67 29.73
CA SER A 145 14.97 -2.86 30.42
C SER A 145 14.34 -3.86 29.44
N SER A 146 14.39 -5.15 29.80
CA SER A 146 13.96 -6.23 28.90
C SER A 146 12.48 -6.55 29.00
N VAL A 147 11.84 -6.78 27.86
CA VAL A 147 10.50 -7.40 27.73
C VAL A 147 10.55 -8.73 26.99
N GLN A 148 11.71 -9.40 27.00
CA GLN A 148 11.90 -10.67 26.28
C GLN A 148 10.94 -11.77 26.75
N LYS A 149 10.69 -11.87 28.06
CA LYS A 149 9.78 -12.89 28.60
C LYS A 149 8.36 -12.71 28.10
N GLU A 150 7.85 -11.48 28.12
CA GLU A 150 6.53 -11.12 27.59
C GLU A 150 6.44 -11.36 26.08
N ALA A 151 7.49 -11.04 25.33
CA ALA A 151 7.53 -11.24 23.89
C ALA A 151 7.53 -12.73 23.50
N LEU A 152 8.20 -13.58 24.29
CA LEU A 152 8.14 -15.05 24.13
C LEU A 152 6.78 -15.60 24.55
N GLU A 153 6.22 -15.14 25.67
CA GLU A 153 4.86 -15.51 26.12
C GLU A 153 3.83 -15.19 25.04
N PHE A 154 3.94 -14.02 24.39
CA PHE A 154 3.08 -13.63 23.27
C PHE A 154 3.16 -14.64 22.11
N LEU A 155 4.36 -15.07 21.71
CA LEU A 155 4.55 -16.05 20.64
C LEU A 155 3.99 -17.42 21.03
N GLU A 156 4.24 -17.86 22.26
CA GLU A 156 3.76 -19.15 22.77
C GLU A 156 2.23 -19.20 22.78
N LEU A 157 1.57 -18.16 23.28
CA LEU A 157 0.11 -18.03 23.25
C LEU A 157 -0.42 -18.01 21.82
N PHE A 158 0.25 -17.27 20.92
CA PHE A 158 -0.13 -17.21 19.51
C PHE A 158 -0.08 -18.59 18.84
N VAL A 159 0.93 -19.40 19.14
CA VAL A 159 1.05 -20.77 18.61
C VAL A 159 0.06 -21.71 19.29
N GLN A 160 -0.15 -21.56 20.60
CA GLN A 160 -1.04 -22.41 21.38
C GLN A 160 -2.51 -22.25 20.95
N LEU A 161 -2.96 -21.02 20.66
CA LEU A 161 -4.31 -20.78 20.13
C LEU A 161 -4.59 -21.58 18.85
N GLY A 162 -3.60 -21.74 17.97
CA GLY A 162 -3.73 -22.59 16.79
C GLY A 162 -3.85 -24.08 17.14
N ARG A 163 -3.12 -24.55 18.16
CA ARG A 163 -3.22 -25.94 18.65
C ARG A 163 -4.56 -26.23 19.31
N ASP A 164 -5.15 -25.22 19.96
CA ASP A 164 -6.47 -25.30 20.57
C ASP A 164 -7.62 -25.22 19.55
N GLY A 165 -7.31 -25.04 18.25
CA GLY A 165 -8.25 -25.11 17.15
C GLY A 165 -8.74 -23.77 16.60
N SER A 166 -8.22 -22.63 17.05
CA SER A 166 -8.56 -21.32 16.48
C SER A 166 -7.86 -21.12 15.13
N LYS A 167 -8.63 -21.20 14.02
CA LYS A 167 -8.14 -21.07 12.61
C LYS A 167 -7.37 -19.78 12.28
N GLY A 168 -7.43 -18.78 13.15
CA GLY A 168 -6.72 -17.52 13.02
C GLY A 168 -5.23 -17.55 13.35
N TYR A 169 -4.82 -18.55 14.15
CA TYR A 169 -3.58 -18.59 14.90
C TYR A 169 -2.82 -19.90 14.63
N GLY A 170 -1.56 -19.99 15.07
CA GLY A 170 -0.74 -21.19 14.83
C GLY A 170 0.64 -20.88 14.28
N LYS A 171 1.49 -21.92 14.20
CA LYS A 171 2.90 -21.81 13.79
C LYS A 171 3.04 -21.33 12.34
N GLU A 172 2.17 -21.81 11.47
CA GLU A 172 2.05 -21.45 10.05
C GLU A 172 1.57 -20.01 9.83
N ARG A 173 1.00 -19.39 10.87
CA ARG A 173 0.48 -18.01 10.82
C ARG A 173 1.46 -16.99 11.41
N VAL A 174 2.61 -17.44 11.94
CA VAL A 174 3.69 -16.58 12.44
C VAL A 174 4.29 -15.81 11.26
N THR A 175 4.23 -14.48 11.35
CA THR A 175 4.81 -13.59 10.34
C THR A 175 6.23 -13.20 10.71
N PRO A 176 7.05 -12.69 9.75
CA PRO A 176 8.38 -12.15 10.07
C PRO A 176 8.34 -11.10 11.20
N TYR A 177 7.30 -10.27 11.26
CA TYR A 177 7.15 -9.27 12.32
C TYR A 177 6.88 -9.89 13.70
N ILE A 178 6.12 -10.99 13.78
CA ILE A 178 5.92 -11.73 15.04
C ILE A 178 7.24 -12.37 15.48
N HIS A 179 8.00 -12.95 14.55
CA HIS A 179 9.31 -13.51 14.84
C HIS A 179 10.30 -12.44 15.34
N ILE A 180 10.33 -11.28 14.68
CA ILE A 180 11.13 -10.12 15.08
C ILE A 180 10.76 -9.65 16.49
N LEU A 181 9.46 -9.52 16.77
CA LEU A 181 8.96 -9.14 18.10
C LEU A 181 9.51 -10.08 19.19
N ALA A 182 9.38 -11.39 18.98
CA ALA A 182 9.68 -12.40 20.00
C ALA A 182 11.18 -12.66 20.21
N HIS A 183 11.99 -12.62 19.14
CA HIS A 183 13.39 -13.07 19.21
C HIS A 183 14.42 -11.95 19.09
N HIS A 184 14.08 -10.81 18.47
CA HIS A 184 15.07 -9.80 18.12
C HIS A 184 14.82 -8.45 18.79
N ALA A 185 13.55 -8.04 18.93
CA ALA A 185 13.22 -6.70 19.37
C ALA A 185 13.73 -6.35 20.78
N SER A 186 13.60 -7.24 21.76
CA SER A 186 14.06 -6.98 23.12
C SER A 186 15.56 -6.77 23.22
N GLN A 187 16.36 -7.62 22.57
CA GLN A 187 17.83 -7.47 22.56
C GLN A 187 18.24 -6.15 21.89
N LYS A 188 17.57 -5.76 20.80
CA LYS A 188 17.82 -4.47 20.13
C LYS A 188 17.42 -3.30 21.00
N HIS A 189 16.32 -3.41 21.74
CA HIS A 189 15.90 -2.39 22.69
C HIS A 189 16.94 -2.18 23.79
N GLU A 190 17.42 -3.25 24.41
CA GLU A 190 18.49 -3.20 25.42
C GLU A 190 19.78 -2.57 24.86
N SER A 191 20.16 -2.95 23.64
CA SER A 191 21.41 -2.48 23.03
C SER A 191 21.39 -1.01 22.60
N PHE A 192 20.21 -0.48 22.21
CA PHE A 192 20.04 0.87 21.66
C PHE A 192 19.25 1.81 22.57
N GLY A 193 18.87 1.36 23.77
CA GLY A 193 18.13 2.11 24.78
C GLY A 193 16.62 2.16 24.51
N CYS A 194 16.20 2.81 23.42
CA CYS A 194 14.79 2.95 23.06
C CYS A 194 14.56 2.75 21.57
N LEU A 195 13.75 1.74 21.20
CA LEU A 195 13.41 1.48 19.80
C LEU A 195 12.48 2.54 19.22
N GLY A 196 11.68 3.21 20.05
CA GLY A 196 10.80 4.30 19.64
C GLY A 196 11.53 5.46 18.96
N TRP A 197 12.79 5.72 19.33
CA TRP A 197 13.62 6.76 18.70
C TRP A 197 13.94 6.46 17.23
N PHE A 198 13.98 5.19 16.84
CA PHE A 198 14.31 4.73 15.49
C PHE A 198 13.06 4.42 14.65
N CYS A 199 11.89 4.78 15.17
CA CYS A 199 10.60 4.58 14.50
C CYS A 199 10.50 5.42 13.21
N SER A 200 9.95 4.83 12.15
CA SER A 200 9.83 5.51 10.85
C SER A 200 8.69 6.53 10.76
N GLN A 201 7.98 6.81 11.86
CA GLN A 201 6.82 7.71 11.88
C GLN A 201 7.13 9.11 11.33
N GLY A 202 8.33 9.65 11.59
CA GLY A 202 8.74 10.94 11.06
C GLY A 202 8.86 10.94 9.53
N ILE A 203 9.31 9.82 8.95
CA ILE A 203 9.45 9.63 7.50
C ILE A 203 8.07 9.55 6.86
N GLU A 204 7.14 8.78 7.43
CA GLU A 204 5.75 8.67 6.91
C GLU A 204 5.05 10.03 6.89
N LYS A 205 5.15 10.82 7.97
CA LYS A 205 4.59 12.18 8.01
C LYS A 205 5.20 13.10 6.95
N LYS A 206 6.52 13.02 6.74
CA LYS A 206 7.19 13.78 5.68
C LYS A 206 6.71 13.36 4.28
N ASN A 207 6.47 12.07 4.06
CA ASN A 207 5.93 11.57 2.81
C ASN A 207 4.53 12.13 2.53
N ASP A 208 3.65 12.19 3.54
CA ASP A 208 2.31 12.78 3.39
C ASP A 208 2.38 14.27 3.03
N VAL A 209 3.27 15.04 3.69
CA VAL A 209 3.51 16.45 3.39
C VAL A 209 4.03 16.62 1.96
N LEU A 210 5.02 15.83 1.56
CA LEU A 210 5.59 15.89 0.20
C LEU A 210 4.54 15.56 -0.86
N LYS A 211 3.69 14.56 -0.61
CA LYS A 211 2.59 14.20 -1.51
C LYS A 211 1.58 15.34 -1.63
N HIS A 212 1.21 15.97 -0.51
CA HIS A 212 0.33 17.13 -0.53
C HIS A 212 0.94 18.29 -1.35
N ILE A 213 2.21 18.62 -1.11
CA ILE A 213 2.93 19.66 -1.87
C ILE A 213 2.98 19.32 -3.35
N HIS A 214 3.34 18.08 -3.69
CA HIS A 214 3.40 17.59 -5.07
C HIS A 214 2.09 17.86 -5.81
N HIS A 215 0.95 17.51 -5.21
CA HIS A 215 -0.35 17.66 -5.86
C HIS A 215 -0.90 19.09 -5.86
N SER A 216 -0.62 19.90 -4.84
CA SER A 216 -1.26 21.21 -4.63
C SER A 216 -0.39 22.43 -4.96
N LYS A 217 0.94 22.30 -4.89
CA LYS A 217 1.88 23.44 -4.92
C LYS A 217 2.98 23.36 -5.98
N THR A 218 3.07 22.27 -6.75
CA THR A 218 4.06 22.15 -7.83
C THR A 218 3.45 22.43 -9.21
N ASN A 219 4.26 22.97 -10.12
CA ASN A 219 3.87 23.17 -11.52
C ASN A 219 4.09 21.90 -12.37
N LYS A 220 4.44 20.76 -11.74
CA LYS A 220 4.66 19.44 -12.34
C LYS A 220 5.73 19.42 -13.46
N TRP A 221 6.65 20.38 -13.46
CA TRP A 221 7.73 20.47 -14.45
C TRP A 221 8.96 19.67 -14.04
N ASN A 222 9.41 19.92 -12.81
CA ASN A 222 10.34 19.06 -12.09
C ASN A 222 9.73 18.80 -10.71
N SER A 223 8.68 17.98 -10.69
CA SER A 223 7.81 17.84 -9.54
C SER A 223 8.56 17.40 -8.27
N THR A 224 9.64 16.64 -8.43
CA THR A 224 10.47 16.17 -7.32
C THR A 224 11.31 17.32 -6.75
N ALA A 225 12.03 18.05 -7.60
CA ALA A 225 12.82 19.20 -7.14
C ALA A 225 11.91 20.31 -6.57
N ASP A 226 10.79 20.61 -7.23
CA ASP A 226 9.80 21.60 -6.78
C ASP A 226 9.25 21.23 -5.39
N ALA A 227 8.87 19.96 -5.19
CA ALA A 227 8.34 19.51 -3.91
C ALA A 227 9.37 19.62 -2.78
N LEU A 228 10.63 19.26 -3.05
CA LEU A 228 11.73 19.37 -2.08
C LEU A 228 12.04 20.82 -1.71
N ILE A 229 12.09 21.73 -2.69
CA ILE A 229 12.33 23.15 -2.45
C ILE A 229 11.22 23.76 -1.61
N ILE A 230 9.96 23.45 -1.94
CA ILE A 230 8.80 23.96 -1.20
C ILE A 230 8.77 23.38 0.22
N ALA A 231 9.02 22.07 0.38
CA ALA A 231 9.11 21.44 1.68
C ALA A 231 10.19 22.10 2.55
N LYS A 232 11.38 22.35 1.99
CA LYS A 232 12.47 23.01 2.71
C LYS A 232 12.10 24.44 3.15
N ARG A 233 11.37 25.17 2.31
CA ARG A 233 10.88 26.52 2.65
C ARG A 233 9.87 26.51 3.80
N LEU A 234 9.05 25.46 3.91
CA LEU A 234 8.08 25.34 5.01
C LEU A 234 8.75 25.03 6.35
N GLU A 235 9.97 24.49 6.36
CA GLU A 235 10.77 24.27 7.58
C GLU A 235 11.34 25.59 8.16
N THR A 236 11.43 26.66 7.36
CA THR A 236 12.00 27.95 7.75
C THR A 236 10.93 29.04 7.70
N PRO A 237 10.06 29.16 8.73
CA PRO A 237 8.92 30.08 8.73
C PRO A 237 9.31 31.56 8.88
N GLU A 238 10.61 31.87 9.02
CA GLU A 238 11.12 33.22 9.36
C GLU A 238 10.76 34.33 8.36
N HIS A 239 10.19 34.01 7.20
CA HIS A 239 9.74 35.02 6.25
C HIS A 239 8.29 34.77 5.83
N VAL A 240 7.35 35.45 6.49
CA VAL A 240 6.01 35.69 5.95
C VAL A 240 6.19 36.54 4.70
N ARG A 241 6.16 35.91 3.51
CA ARG A 241 6.18 36.66 2.27
C ARG A 241 4.87 37.42 2.14
N GLU A 242 4.95 38.73 2.07
CA GLU A 242 3.86 39.54 1.52
C GLU A 242 3.54 39.03 0.10
N ALA A 243 2.25 38.92 -0.21
CA ALA A 243 1.80 38.56 -1.54
C ALA A 243 2.38 39.61 -2.51
N ARG A 244 3.27 39.18 -3.42
CA ARG A 244 3.82 40.10 -4.41
C ARG A 244 2.68 40.68 -5.23
N LEU A 245 2.57 42.00 -5.23
CA LEU A 245 1.71 42.72 -6.18
C LEU A 245 2.19 42.41 -7.60
N TYR A 246 1.47 41.51 -8.26
CA TYR A 246 1.80 41.08 -9.60
C TYR A 246 1.13 42.04 -10.61
N ARG A 247 1.93 42.91 -11.23
CA ARG A 247 1.50 43.76 -12.34
C ARG A 247 1.94 43.13 -13.66
N LYS A 248 0.98 42.76 -14.50
CA LYS A 248 1.24 42.30 -15.88
C LYS A 248 1.69 43.50 -16.70
N LEU A 249 2.99 43.63 -16.92
CA LEU A 249 3.57 44.74 -17.68
C LEU A 249 3.54 44.50 -19.19
N ASP A 250 3.68 43.25 -19.62
CA ASP A 250 3.78 42.89 -21.03
C ASP A 250 2.45 42.30 -21.54
N THR A 251 1.62 43.14 -22.13
CA THR A 251 0.31 42.74 -22.66
C THR A 251 0.44 41.73 -23.79
N GLU A 252 1.44 41.82 -24.66
CA GLU A 252 1.64 40.87 -25.77
C GLU A 252 2.00 39.49 -25.23
N TYR A 253 2.92 39.40 -24.27
CA TYR A 253 3.29 38.11 -23.65
C TYR A 253 2.11 37.39 -23.00
N TRP A 254 1.19 38.14 -22.37
CA TRP A 254 0.04 37.60 -21.65
C TRP A 254 -1.23 37.43 -22.49
N ALA A 255 -1.43 38.22 -23.54
CA ALA A 255 -2.65 38.23 -24.35
C ALA A 255 -2.51 37.52 -25.70
N GLU A 256 -1.33 37.50 -26.31
CA GLU A 256 -1.13 36.97 -27.68
C GLU A 256 -0.60 35.53 -27.72
N GLY A 257 -0.73 34.77 -26.62
CA GLY A 257 -0.39 33.34 -26.59
C GLY A 257 1.11 33.03 -26.56
N LEU A 258 1.99 34.03 -26.47
CA LEU A 258 3.45 33.85 -26.35
C LEU A 258 3.86 33.02 -25.11
N ILE A 259 3.05 33.04 -24.05
CA ILE A 259 3.25 32.18 -22.88
C ILE A 259 3.12 30.69 -23.21
N GLU A 260 2.22 30.31 -24.12
CA GLU A 260 2.01 28.92 -24.53
C GLU A 260 3.19 28.46 -25.38
N GLN A 261 3.64 29.30 -26.31
CA GLN A 261 4.82 29.04 -27.13
C GLN A 261 6.10 28.94 -26.29
N SER A 262 6.28 29.81 -25.29
CA SER A 262 7.41 29.78 -24.36
C SER A 262 7.38 28.51 -23.49
N ARG A 263 6.20 28.11 -22.99
CA ARG A 263 6.02 26.87 -22.22
C ARG A 263 6.23 25.62 -23.06
N ALA A 264 5.90 25.64 -24.36
CA ALA A 264 6.12 24.53 -25.27
C ALA A 264 7.61 24.30 -25.60
N LYS A 265 8.42 25.37 -25.61
CA LYS A 265 9.86 25.31 -25.94
C LYS A 265 10.77 24.80 -24.82
N ARG A 266 10.32 24.82 -23.55
CA ARG A 266 11.17 24.36 -22.44
C ARG A 266 11.04 22.85 -22.24
N SER A 267 12.18 22.18 -22.06
CA SER A 267 12.22 20.74 -21.85
C SER A 267 11.52 20.36 -20.54
N ARG A 268 10.51 19.50 -20.60
CA ARG A 268 9.94 18.84 -19.41
C ARG A 268 10.94 17.75 -18.97
N CYS A 269 11.19 17.62 -17.67
CA CYS A 269 12.04 16.55 -17.13
C CYS A 269 11.41 15.14 -17.24
N ALA A 270 10.16 15.03 -17.68
CA ALA A 270 9.62 13.76 -18.12
C ALA A 270 10.32 13.39 -19.43
N GLU A 271 11.16 12.35 -19.40
CA GLU A 271 11.77 11.75 -20.59
C GLU A 271 10.75 11.78 -21.74
N LYS A 272 11.11 12.47 -22.83
CA LYS A 272 10.42 12.23 -24.09
C LYS A 272 10.65 10.74 -24.34
N LYS A 273 9.59 9.94 -24.26
CA LYS A 273 9.65 8.59 -24.82
C LYS A 273 10.08 8.79 -26.26
N ASP A 274 11.28 8.32 -26.59
CA ASP A 274 11.75 8.35 -27.96
C ASP A 274 10.65 7.75 -28.83
N VAL A 275 10.26 8.51 -29.85
CA VAL A 275 9.36 8.01 -30.88
C VAL A 275 10.15 6.94 -31.60
N VAL A 276 10.01 5.70 -31.15
CA VAL A 276 10.53 4.53 -31.85
C VAL A 276 9.86 4.56 -33.22
N GLU A 277 10.62 4.82 -34.28
CA GLU A 277 10.18 4.57 -35.65
C GLU A 277 9.77 3.11 -35.74
N LYS A 278 8.46 2.85 -35.70
CA LYS A 278 7.92 1.50 -35.81
C LYS A 278 7.85 1.14 -37.28
N THR A 279 8.67 0.16 -37.66
CA THR A 279 8.43 -0.67 -38.84
C THR A 279 7.01 -1.27 -38.78
N PRO A 280 6.31 -1.42 -39.91
CA PRO A 280 4.94 -1.90 -39.93
C PRO A 280 4.86 -3.36 -39.45
N ARG A 281 4.50 -3.55 -38.18
CA ARG A 281 4.19 -4.87 -37.60
C ARG A 281 2.73 -5.23 -37.86
N ARG A 282 2.45 -6.54 -38.00
CA ARG A 282 1.08 -7.04 -38.19
C ARG A 282 0.20 -6.68 -36.98
N VAL A 283 -1.03 -6.23 -37.26
CA VAL A 283 -2.03 -5.79 -36.26
C VAL A 283 -2.35 -6.85 -35.22
N GLU A 284 -2.10 -8.13 -35.52
CA GLU A 284 -2.34 -9.28 -34.64
C GLU A 284 -1.34 -9.40 -33.49
N GLU A 285 -0.16 -8.79 -33.62
CA GLU A 285 0.94 -8.89 -32.64
C GLU A 285 1.03 -7.69 -31.70
N MET A 286 0.28 -6.62 -31.98
CA MET A 286 0.33 -5.37 -31.20
C MET A 286 -0.23 -5.57 -29.79
N ASP A 287 0.34 -4.89 -28.80
CA ASP A 287 -0.22 -4.90 -27.44
C ASP A 287 -1.40 -3.91 -27.29
N ALA A 288 -2.13 -3.97 -26.17
CA ALA A 288 -3.30 -3.12 -25.92
C ALA A 288 -2.97 -1.61 -25.83
N ALA A 289 -1.76 -1.24 -25.44
CA ALA A 289 -1.32 0.15 -25.39
C ALA A 289 -0.98 0.66 -26.79
N GLU A 290 -0.30 -0.16 -27.59
CA GLU A 290 0.05 0.15 -28.98
C GLU A 290 -1.20 0.30 -29.86
N LEU A 291 -2.18 -0.58 -29.70
CA LEU A 291 -3.46 -0.51 -30.43
C LEU A 291 -4.23 0.79 -30.14
N ARG A 292 -4.12 1.34 -28.92
CA ARG A 292 -4.75 2.61 -28.56
C ARG A 292 -4.01 3.80 -29.17
N THR A 293 -2.69 3.74 -29.24
CA THR A 293 -1.90 4.78 -29.89
C THR A 293 -2.22 4.86 -31.37
N GLU A 294 -2.34 3.72 -32.06
CA GLU A 294 -2.75 3.67 -33.47
C GLU A 294 -4.17 4.18 -33.70
N LEU A 295 -5.14 3.75 -32.87
CA LEU A 295 -6.51 4.25 -32.95
C LEU A 295 -6.57 5.77 -32.75
N GLN A 296 -5.78 6.30 -31.82
CA GLN A 296 -5.71 7.74 -31.56
C GLN A 296 -5.06 8.51 -32.72
N LEU A 297 -4.07 7.94 -33.41
CA LEU A 297 -3.49 8.52 -34.64
C LEU A 297 -4.52 8.60 -35.78
N ILE A 298 -5.42 7.60 -35.86
CA ILE A 298 -6.54 7.57 -36.81
C ILE A 298 -7.71 8.48 -36.36
N GLY A 299 -7.59 9.12 -35.19
CA GLY A 299 -8.60 10.05 -34.66
C GLY A 299 -9.67 9.39 -33.79
N VAL A 300 -9.54 8.10 -33.48
CA VAL A 300 -10.50 7.34 -32.67
C VAL A 300 -10.03 7.28 -31.21
N THR A 301 -10.76 7.98 -30.34
CA THR A 301 -10.53 7.91 -28.89
C THR A 301 -11.39 6.80 -28.26
N THR A 302 -10.77 5.92 -27.47
CA THR A 302 -11.49 4.77 -26.86
C THR A 302 -11.14 4.60 -25.39
N THR A 303 -12.13 4.18 -24.60
CA THR A 303 -11.97 3.81 -23.17
C THR A 303 -11.84 2.30 -22.97
N VAL A 304 -11.92 1.52 -24.06
CA VAL A 304 -11.96 0.06 -24.05
C VAL A 304 -10.61 -0.52 -23.65
N LYS A 305 -10.62 -1.49 -22.72
CA LYS A 305 -9.41 -2.14 -22.17
C LYS A 305 -9.10 -3.50 -22.81
N SER A 306 -10.05 -4.12 -23.48
CA SER A 306 -9.86 -5.45 -24.07
C SER A 306 -9.06 -5.35 -25.39
N PRO A 307 -7.91 -6.05 -25.50
CA PRO A 307 -7.07 -6.01 -26.70
C PRO A 307 -7.80 -6.55 -27.94
N GLY A 308 -8.60 -7.61 -27.82
CA GLY A 308 -9.34 -8.16 -28.96
C GLY A 308 -10.34 -7.17 -29.56
N LYS A 309 -11.02 -6.40 -28.71
CA LYS A 309 -11.98 -5.38 -29.15
C LYS A 309 -11.28 -4.16 -29.76
N LEU A 310 -10.10 -3.80 -29.25
CA LEU A 310 -9.26 -2.74 -29.83
C LEU A 310 -8.72 -3.12 -31.22
N ARG A 311 -8.31 -4.38 -31.43
CA ARG A 311 -7.91 -4.88 -32.75
C ARG A 311 -9.05 -4.78 -33.76
N GLN A 312 -10.25 -5.20 -33.37
CA GLN A 312 -11.42 -5.15 -34.24
C GLN A 312 -11.77 -3.71 -34.65
N MET A 313 -11.72 -2.76 -33.70
CA MET A 313 -11.93 -1.35 -33.99
C MET A 313 -10.91 -0.83 -35.00
N LEU A 314 -9.63 -1.14 -34.81
CA LEU A 314 -8.56 -0.69 -35.70
C LEU A 314 -8.71 -1.25 -37.13
N MET A 315 -9.10 -2.53 -37.26
CA MET A 315 -9.33 -3.14 -38.57
C MET A 315 -10.55 -2.55 -39.28
N ASN A 316 -11.63 -2.26 -38.56
CA ASN A 316 -12.84 -1.68 -39.14
C ASN A 316 -12.59 -0.28 -39.69
N GLU A 317 -11.83 0.55 -38.96
CA GLU A 317 -11.49 1.90 -39.40
C GLU A 317 -10.54 1.93 -40.60
N ARG A 318 -9.54 1.03 -40.63
CA ARG A 318 -8.67 0.90 -41.81
C ARG A 318 -9.46 0.49 -43.06
N LYS A 319 -10.39 -0.46 -42.94
CA LYS A 319 -11.29 -0.84 -44.04
C LYS A 319 -12.22 0.29 -44.47
N ALA A 320 -12.72 1.09 -43.53
CA ALA A 320 -13.55 2.25 -43.85
C ALA A 320 -12.77 3.31 -44.65
N GLN A 321 -11.50 3.55 -44.30
CA GLN A 321 -10.61 4.44 -45.04
C GLN A 321 -10.25 3.91 -46.44
N GLU A 322 -9.99 2.61 -46.58
CA GLU A 322 -9.74 1.97 -47.87
C GLU A 322 -10.96 2.05 -48.80
N MET A 323 -12.17 1.82 -48.27
CA MET A 323 -13.40 1.98 -49.05
C MET A 323 -13.66 3.43 -49.47
N ALA A 324 -13.37 4.40 -48.59
CA ALA A 324 -13.51 5.82 -48.90
C ALA A 324 -12.51 6.29 -49.98
N GLN A 325 -11.31 5.70 -50.04
CA GLN A 325 -10.32 6.01 -51.08
C GLN A 325 -10.70 5.39 -52.45
N GLN A 326 -11.36 4.22 -52.47
CA GLN A 326 -11.82 3.59 -53.71
C GLN A 326 -13.00 4.33 -54.35
N THR A 327 -13.93 4.86 -53.55
CA THR A 327 -15.05 5.67 -54.05
C THR A 327 -14.60 7.03 -54.62
N ASP A 328 -13.60 7.67 -54.00
CA ASP A 328 -13.05 8.94 -54.49
C ASP A 328 -12.22 8.78 -55.77
N GLY A 329 -11.60 7.60 -55.96
CA GLY A 329 -10.88 7.23 -57.20
C GLY A 329 -11.82 6.97 -58.38
N GLN A 330 -13.00 6.38 -58.17
CA GLN A 330 -13.99 6.15 -59.23
C GLN A 330 -14.68 7.43 -59.70
N LEU A 331 -14.86 8.43 -58.83
CA LEU A 331 -15.44 9.73 -59.18
C LEU A 331 -14.50 10.60 -60.04
N ARG A 332 -13.18 10.41 -59.93
CA ARG A 332 -12.19 11.10 -60.77
C ARG A 332 -11.92 10.43 -62.12
N GLY A 333 -12.39 9.20 -62.34
CA GLY A 333 -12.20 8.45 -63.58
C GLY A 333 -13.33 8.60 -64.62
N ASN A 334 -14.43 9.25 -64.26
CA ASN A 334 -15.62 9.45 -65.12
C ASN A 334 -15.89 10.92 -65.47
N LEU A 335 -14.86 11.78 -65.43
CA LEU A 335 -14.89 13.16 -65.93
C LEU A 335 -14.04 13.30 -67.18
#